data_AF-N8Y7A2-F1
#
_entry.id   AF-N8Y7A2-F1
#
_cell.length_a   1.000
_cell.length_b   1.000
_cell.length_c   1.000
_cell.angle_alpha   90.00
_cell.angle_beta   90.00
_cell.angle_gamma   90.00
#
_symmetry.space_group_name_H-M   'P 1'
#
loop_
_entity.id
_entity.type
_entity.pdbx_description
1 polymer ?
#
loop_
_entity_poly.entity_id
_entity_poly.type
_entity_poly.pdbx_seq_one_letter_code
_entity_poly.pdbx_strand_id
1 'polypeptide(L)'
;MSTAPQIKIPATYMRGGTSKGVFFKLDDLPERAQIAGQSRDQLLLRVIGSPDPYGKQIDGMGGATSSTSKTVILAKSSQANHDVDYLFGQVSIDKAFVDWSGNCGNLTAAVGSFAISNGLVAADRIPENGICTVRIWQANIHKTIIAHVPITQGQVQETGDFELDGVTFPAAEVQIEFLDPADDGEDGGAMFPTGNVVDSLVVPEIGTFQATLINAGIPTIFLNAEELGYNGTELQDDINSDVAALARFEKIRAYGAVKMGLIQDISEAANRQHTPKVAFVSKPKSYTSSSGKQVSETDTDLLVRALSMGKLHHAMMGTAAVAIGTAAAIPNTLVNLAAGGGEREAVRFGHPSGTLRVGAQALNEKGQWVVKKAIMSRSARVLMEGWVRVPADSF
;
A
#
# COMPACT_ATOMS: atom_id res chain seq x y z
N MET A 1 -2.05 -35.85 3.28
CA MET A 1 -3.11 -35.17 2.53
C MET A 1 -4.40 -35.92 2.78
N SER A 2 -5.36 -35.25 3.39
CA SER A 2 -6.72 -35.73 3.55
C SER A 2 -7.38 -35.89 2.18
N THR A 3 -8.16 -36.95 2.01
CA THR A 3 -9.06 -37.14 0.86
C THR A 3 -10.44 -36.52 1.12
N ALA A 4 -10.60 -35.78 2.22
CA ALA A 4 -11.84 -35.08 2.53
C ALA A 4 -12.14 -34.00 1.48
N PRO A 5 -13.42 -33.73 1.19
CA PRO A 5 -13.80 -32.61 0.35
C PRO A 5 -13.23 -31.29 0.85
N GLN A 6 -12.93 -30.39 -0.07
CA GLN A 6 -12.54 -29.02 0.27
C GLN A 6 -13.68 -28.31 0.99
N ILE A 7 -13.33 -27.43 1.93
CA ILE A 7 -14.30 -26.52 2.55
C ILE A 7 -14.57 -25.34 1.60
N LYS A 8 -15.74 -24.72 1.77
CA LYS A 8 -16.12 -23.49 1.07
C LYS A 8 -16.14 -22.35 2.08
N ILE A 9 -15.49 -21.24 1.75
CA ILE A 9 -15.43 -20.05 2.61
C ILE A 9 -15.93 -18.86 1.80
N PRO A 10 -16.99 -18.15 2.25
CA PRO A 10 -17.47 -16.95 1.57
C PRO A 10 -16.33 -15.94 1.40
N ALA A 11 -16.19 -15.40 0.20
CA ALA A 11 -15.14 -14.44 -0.13
C ALA A 11 -15.49 -13.63 -1.37
N THR A 12 -14.93 -12.42 -1.43
CA THR A 12 -15.03 -11.54 -2.60
C THR A 12 -13.63 -11.22 -3.11
N TYR A 13 -13.35 -11.50 -4.37
CA TYR A 13 -12.11 -11.13 -5.03
C TYR A 13 -12.29 -9.77 -5.70
N MET A 14 -11.53 -8.77 -5.25
CA MET A 14 -11.72 -7.38 -5.66
C MET A 14 -10.44 -6.78 -6.21
N ARG A 15 -10.61 -5.84 -7.14
CA ARG A 15 -9.59 -4.84 -7.46
C ARG A 15 -9.83 -3.64 -6.56
N GLY A 16 -8.79 -3.20 -5.85
CA GLY A 16 -8.74 -1.90 -5.17
C GLY A 16 -7.53 -1.14 -5.68
N GLY A 17 -7.75 0.02 -6.31
CA GLY A 17 -6.69 0.75 -7.00
C GLY A 17 -5.98 -0.15 -8.03
N THR A 18 -4.65 -0.18 -7.95
CA THR A 18 -3.75 -0.98 -8.80
C THR A 18 -3.32 -2.31 -8.14
N SER A 19 -4.17 -2.85 -7.26
CA SER A 19 -3.95 -4.13 -6.57
C SER A 19 -5.19 -5.01 -6.60
N LYS A 20 -4.99 -6.32 -6.45
CA LYS A 20 -6.07 -7.30 -6.27
C LYS A 20 -5.88 -8.02 -4.93
N GLY A 21 -6.98 -8.36 -4.27
CA GLY A 21 -6.96 -9.10 -3.02
C GLY A 21 -8.22 -9.92 -2.81
N VAL A 22 -8.11 -10.94 -1.95
CA VAL A 22 -9.25 -11.75 -1.49
C VAL A 22 -9.76 -11.14 -0.18
N PHE A 23 -11.03 -10.76 -0.15
CA PHE A 23 -11.69 -10.11 0.97
C PHE A 23 -12.61 -11.09 1.68
N PHE A 24 -12.57 -11.04 3.00
CA PHE A 24 -13.36 -11.86 3.90
C PHE A 24 -14.05 -10.97 4.92
N LYS A 25 -15.30 -11.29 5.26
CA LYS A 25 -15.89 -10.87 6.51
C LYS A 25 -15.41 -11.82 7.61
N LEU A 26 -15.09 -11.29 8.79
CA LEU A 26 -14.52 -12.08 9.88
C LEU A 26 -15.40 -13.29 10.25
N ASP A 27 -16.71 -13.07 10.38
CA ASP A 27 -17.67 -14.11 10.80
C ASP A 27 -17.88 -15.20 9.73
N ASP A 28 -17.46 -14.97 8.49
CA ASP A 28 -17.50 -15.97 7.41
C ASP A 28 -16.29 -16.91 7.43
N LEU A 29 -15.24 -16.58 8.18
CA LEU A 29 -14.08 -17.45 8.36
C LEU A 29 -14.43 -18.63 9.27
N PRO A 30 -13.80 -19.81 9.08
CA PRO A 30 -13.86 -20.90 10.04
C PRO A 30 -13.47 -20.41 11.45
N GLU A 31 -14.13 -20.90 12.50
CA GLU A 31 -14.01 -20.42 13.88
C GLU A 31 -12.56 -20.23 14.34
N ARG A 32 -11.69 -21.23 14.12
CA ARG A 32 -10.26 -21.16 14.48
C ARG A 32 -9.43 -20.10 13.72
N ALA A 33 -9.94 -19.58 12.60
CA ALA A 33 -9.32 -18.51 11.82
C ALA A 33 -9.95 -17.13 12.12
N GLN A 34 -11.02 -17.06 12.92
CA GLN A 34 -11.62 -15.82 13.39
C GLN A 34 -10.74 -15.10 14.44
N ILE A 35 -9.75 -15.78 15.00
CA ILE A 35 -8.75 -15.20 15.90
C ILE A 35 -7.39 -15.15 15.17
N ALA A 36 -6.57 -14.14 15.48
CA ALA A 36 -5.23 -14.03 14.92
C ALA A 36 -4.35 -15.22 15.39
N GLY A 37 -3.58 -15.81 14.48
CA GLY A 37 -2.70 -16.92 14.79
C GLY A 37 -2.49 -17.88 13.62
N GLN A 38 -1.85 -19.00 13.93
CA GLN A 38 -1.37 -19.96 12.94
C GLN A 38 -2.46 -20.48 11.99
N SER A 39 -3.65 -20.83 12.50
CA SER A 39 -4.75 -21.32 11.65
C SER A 39 -5.26 -20.26 10.67
N ARG A 40 -5.27 -18.98 11.05
CA ARG A 40 -5.59 -17.90 10.11
C ARG A 40 -4.51 -17.78 9.04
N ASP A 41 -3.24 -17.76 9.44
CA ASP A 41 -2.13 -17.59 8.50
C ASP A 41 -2.06 -18.76 7.50
N GLN A 42 -2.20 -20.00 7.98
CA GLN A 42 -2.21 -21.20 7.13
C GLN A 42 -3.40 -21.21 6.17
N LEU A 43 -4.58 -20.76 6.62
CA LEU A 43 -5.74 -20.63 5.76
C LEU A 43 -5.46 -19.65 4.61
N LEU A 44 -4.98 -18.45 4.94
CA LEU A 44 -4.74 -17.40 3.95
C LEU A 44 -3.60 -17.76 2.99
N LEU A 45 -2.55 -18.40 3.50
CA LEU A 45 -1.48 -18.99 2.69
C LEU A 45 -2.06 -19.97 1.67
N ARG A 46 -2.92 -20.91 2.10
CA ARG A 46 -3.51 -21.90 1.20
C ARG A 46 -4.46 -21.28 0.17
N VAL A 47 -5.28 -20.30 0.57
CA VAL A 47 -6.18 -19.55 -0.32
C VAL A 47 -5.38 -18.88 -1.42
N ILE A 48 -4.27 -18.24 -1.08
CA ILE A 48 -3.43 -17.52 -2.05
C ILE A 48 -2.57 -18.48 -2.88
N GLY A 49 -2.24 -19.66 -2.36
CA GLY A 49 -1.39 -20.65 -3.04
C GLY A 49 0.09 -20.48 -2.67
N SER A 50 0.37 -20.22 -1.39
CA SER A 50 1.71 -20.02 -0.85
C SER A 50 2.02 -20.97 0.32
N PRO A 51 3.31 -21.26 0.61
CA PRO A 51 4.48 -20.93 -0.20
C PRO A 51 4.51 -21.73 -1.50
N ASP A 52 4.87 -21.07 -2.60
CA ASP A 52 5.00 -21.70 -3.91
C ASP A 52 6.46 -21.64 -4.40
N PRO A 53 7.18 -22.79 -4.43
CA PRO A 53 8.55 -22.83 -4.93
C PRO A 53 8.67 -22.51 -6.43
N TYR A 54 7.57 -22.55 -7.18
CA TYR A 54 7.55 -22.16 -8.60
C TYR A 54 7.38 -20.64 -8.79
N GLY A 55 6.99 -19.91 -7.73
CA GLY A 55 6.74 -18.48 -7.79
C GLY A 55 5.64 -18.10 -8.78
N LYS A 56 4.60 -18.93 -8.93
CA LYS A 56 3.48 -18.74 -9.88
C LYS A 56 2.11 -18.66 -9.22
N GLN A 57 1.96 -19.19 -8.00
CA GLN A 57 0.69 -19.27 -7.25
C GLN A 57 -0.43 -19.95 -8.06
N ILE A 58 -0.08 -20.92 -8.91
CA ILE A 58 -1.03 -21.62 -9.80
C ILE A 58 -2.13 -22.36 -9.05
N ASP A 59 -1.83 -22.85 -7.84
CA ASP A 59 -2.77 -23.60 -7.00
C ASP A 59 -3.45 -22.72 -5.93
N GLY A 60 -3.77 -21.47 -6.29
CA GLY A 60 -4.45 -20.52 -5.42
C GLY A 60 -4.94 -19.26 -6.14
N MET A 61 -5.39 -18.28 -5.36
CA MET A 61 -5.96 -17.03 -5.86
C MET A 61 -4.89 -15.94 -6.13
N GLY A 62 -3.65 -16.19 -5.74
CA GLY A 62 -2.53 -15.27 -5.94
C GLY A 62 -2.16 -15.10 -7.42
N GLY A 63 -1.58 -13.95 -7.76
CA GLY A 63 -1.12 -13.65 -9.12
C GLY A 63 0.41 -13.58 -9.26
N ALA A 64 1.15 -14.14 -8.30
CA ALA A 64 2.61 -14.17 -8.24
C ALA A 64 3.30 -12.79 -8.28
N THR A 65 2.62 -11.75 -7.80
CA THR A 65 3.22 -10.44 -7.57
C THR A 65 2.80 -9.89 -6.22
N SER A 66 3.59 -8.98 -5.65
CA SER A 66 3.24 -8.35 -4.37
C SER A 66 1.92 -7.57 -4.44
N SER A 67 1.52 -7.07 -5.61
CA SER A 67 0.25 -6.38 -5.86
C SER A 67 -0.97 -7.31 -5.99
N THR A 68 -0.77 -8.63 -6.06
CA THR A 68 -1.82 -9.64 -6.26
C THR A 68 -1.78 -10.80 -5.26
N SER A 69 -0.81 -10.84 -4.36
CA SER A 69 -0.70 -11.80 -3.25
C SER A 69 -1.14 -11.12 -1.94
N LYS A 70 -2.45 -10.87 -1.80
CA LYS A 70 -3.03 -10.01 -0.75
C LYS A 70 -4.33 -10.56 -0.22
N THR A 71 -4.51 -10.50 1.10
CA THR A 71 -5.75 -10.87 1.78
C THR A 71 -6.22 -9.74 2.69
N VAL A 72 -7.54 -9.61 2.82
CA VAL A 72 -8.19 -8.59 3.64
C VAL A 72 -9.26 -9.26 4.50
N ILE A 73 -9.29 -8.92 5.79
CA ILE A 73 -10.34 -9.35 6.72
C ILE A 73 -11.00 -8.11 7.28
N LEU A 74 -12.33 -8.05 7.17
CA LEU A 74 -13.15 -6.95 7.66
C LEU A 74 -14.13 -7.42 8.73
N ALA A 75 -14.28 -6.63 9.77
CA ALA A 75 -15.23 -6.86 10.85
C ALA A 75 -15.95 -5.56 11.19
N LYS A 76 -17.13 -5.65 11.81
CA LYS A 76 -17.77 -4.45 12.36
C LYS A 76 -16.87 -3.88 13.46
N SER A 77 -16.60 -2.58 13.41
CA SER A 77 -15.69 -1.94 14.35
C SER A 77 -16.28 -1.87 15.76
N SER A 78 -15.45 -2.15 16.77
CA SER A 78 -15.73 -1.80 18.17
C SER A 78 -15.16 -0.44 18.57
N GLN A 79 -14.35 0.19 17.72
CA GLN A 79 -13.77 1.51 17.95
C GLN A 79 -14.83 2.60 17.80
N ALA A 80 -14.83 3.55 18.74
CA ALA A 80 -15.70 4.71 18.67
C ALA A 80 -15.48 5.46 17.34
N ASN A 81 -16.56 5.96 16.76
CA ASN A 81 -16.56 6.72 15.51
C ASN A 81 -16.01 5.98 14.28
N HIS A 82 -15.95 4.66 14.29
CA HIS A 82 -15.58 3.85 13.13
C HIS A 82 -16.69 2.88 12.76
N ASP A 83 -16.81 2.56 11.47
CA ASP A 83 -17.83 1.66 10.94
C ASP A 83 -17.28 0.23 10.81
N VAL A 84 -16.04 0.08 10.33
CA VAL A 84 -15.43 -1.21 9.99
C VAL A 84 -13.97 -1.27 10.42
N ASP A 85 -13.56 -2.41 10.99
CA ASP A 85 -12.16 -2.74 11.24
C ASP A 85 -11.56 -3.41 9.99
N TYR A 86 -10.37 -2.97 9.62
CA TYR A 86 -9.64 -3.45 8.45
C TYR A 86 -8.29 -4.04 8.84
N LEU A 87 -8.15 -5.36 8.61
CA LEU A 87 -6.88 -6.07 8.65
C LEU A 87 -6.40 -6.44 7.24
N PHE A 88 -5.16 -6.08 6.96
CA PHE A 88 -4.43 -6.42 5.74
C PHE A 88 -3.35 -7.46 6.03
N GLY A 89 -3.33 -8.53 5.24
CA GLY A 89 -2.27 -9.52 5.22
C GLY A 89 -1.53 -9.53 3.88
N GLN A 90 -0.24 -9.23 3.90
CA GLN A 90 0.64 -9.43 2.73
C GLN A 90 1.16 -10.86 2.76
N VAL A 91 0.68 -11.69 1.83
CA VAL A 91 1.11 -13.09 1.75
C VAL A 91 2.41 -13.18 0.95
N SER A 92 3.46 -13.77 1.53
CA SER A 92 4.71 -14.06 0.82
C SER A 92 4.45 -15.09 -0.28
N ILE A 93 5.15 -14.97 -1.40
CA ILE A 93 5.03 -15.92 -2.51
C ILE A 93 5.84 -17.19 -2.19
N ASP A 94 7.05 -17.02 -1.68
CA ASP A 94 8.08 -18.04 -1.53
C ASP A 94 8.19 -18.61 -0.11
N LYS A 95 7.69 -17.89 0.91
CA LYS A 95 7.76 -18.29 2.33
C LYS A 95 6.37 -18.51 2.91
N ALA A 96 6.28 -19.43 3.88
CA ALA A 96 5.06 -19.66 4.66
C ALA A 96 4.85 -18.54 5.69
N PHE A 97 4.60 -17.32 5.21
CA PHE A 97 4.52 -16.13 6.02
C PHE A 97 3.45 -15.15 5.51
N VAL A 98 2.66 -14.64 6.46
CA VAL A 98 1.73 -13.54 6.24
C VAL A 98 2.21 -12.35 7.05
N ASP A 99 2.54 -11.25 6.37
CA ASP A 99 2.99 -10.03 7.02
C ASP A 99 1.79 -9.14 7.35
N TRP A 100 1.59 -8.89 8.64
CA TRP A 100 0.52 -8.07 9.20
C TRP A 100 1.02 -6.68 9.67
N SER A 101 2.27 -6.32 9.39
CA SER A 101 2.92 -5.12 9.96
C SER A 101 2.54 -3.78 9.32
N GLY A 102 1.74 -3.80 8.24
CA GLY A 102 1.46 -2.60 7.47
C GLY A 102 0.06 -2.56 6.88
N ASN A 103 -0.24 -1.47 6.19
CA ASN A 103 -1.49 -1.25 5.46
C ASN A 103 -1.28 -1.43 3.95
N CYS A 104 -2.35 -1.76 3.22
CA CYS A 104 -2.42 -1.63 1.77
C CYS A 104 -3.37 -0.50 1.35
N GLY A 105 -2.80 0.69 1.09
CA GLY A 105 -3.59 1.86 0.71
C GLY A 105 -4.34 1.75 -0.62
N ASN A 106 -3.92 0.85 -1.53
CA ASN A 106 -4.67 0.60 -2.77
C ASN A 106 -5.98 -0.16 -2.49
N LEU A 107 -5.95 -1.14 -1.59
CA LEU A 107 -7.12 -1.95 -1.26
C LEU A 107 -8.15 -1.20 -0.40
N THR A 108 -7.79 -0.09 0.24
CA THR A 108 -8.72 0.75 1.01
C THR A 108 -9.99 1.15 0.23
N ALA A 109 -9.88 1.48 -1.07
CA ALA A 109 -11.07 1.80 -1.86
C ALA A 109 -12.04 0.62 -1.99
N ALA A 110 -11.51 -0.60 -2.04
CA ALA A 110 -12.31 -1.82 -2.03
C ALA A 110 -12.84 -2.15 -0.63
N VAL A 111 -12.12 -1.79 0.45
CA VAL A 111 -12.59 -1.97 1.84
C VAL A 111 -13.90 -1.24 2.08
N GLY A 112 -13.99 0.04 1.72
CA GLY A 112 -15.24 0.81 1.87
C GLY A 112 -16.40 0.16 1.10
N SER A 113 -16.16 -0.23 -0.14
CA SER A 113 -17.15 -0.88 -1.01
C SER A 113 -17.61 -2.24 -0.46
N PHE A 114 -16.68 -3.07 0.00
CA PHE A 114 -16.97 -4.37 0.61
C PHE A 114 -17.77 -4.21 1.90
N ALA A 115 -17.40 -3.25 2.76
CA ALA A 115 -18.06 -3.02 4.04
C ALA A 115 -19.54 -2.65 3.87
N ILE A 116 -19.85 -1.81 2.88
CA ILE A 116 -21.24 -1.46 2.52
C ILE A 116 -21.97 -2.71 2.02
N SER A 117 -21.42 -3.39 1.03
CA SER A 117 -22.07 -4.52 0.35
C SER A 117 -22.29 -5.75 1.26
N ASN A 118 -21.47 -5.89 2.33
CA ASN A 118 -21.52 -7.03 3.27
C ASN A 118 -22.15 -6.67 4.63
N GLY A 119 -22.85 -5.53 4.72
CA GLY A 119 -23.61 -5.15 5.91
C GLY A 119 -22.74 -4.85 7.13
N LEU A 120 -21.51 -4.37 6.93
CA LEU A 120 -20.62 -3.93 8.00
C LEU A 120 -20.78 -2.44 8.33
N VAL A 121 -21.41 -1.67 7.44
CA VAL A 121 -21.80 -0.28 7.67
C VAL A 121 -23.27 -0.22 8.08
N ALA A 122 -23.60 0.64 9.05
CA ALA A 122 -24.98 0.82 9.49
C ALA A 122 -25.87 1.37 8.36
N ALA A 123 -27.07 0.80 8.20
CA ALA A 123 -27.95 1.08 7.06
C ALA A 123 -28.39 2.54 6.98
N ASP A 124 -28.55 3.22 8.12
CA ASP A 124 -28.91 4.63 8.22
C ASP A 124 -27.80 5.60 7.72
N ARG A 125 -26.57 5.10 7.57
CA ARG A 125 -25.44 5.83 6.97
C ARG A 125 -25.32 5.64 5.46
N ILE A 126 -26.09 4.72 4.87
CA ILE A 126 -26.04 4.42 3.44
C ILE A 126 -27.21 5.16 2.77
N PRO A 127 -26.95 6.21 1.98
CA PRO A 127 -28.03 6.92 1.29
C PRO A 127 -28.58 6.07 0.13
N GLU A 128 -29.81 6.35 -0.32
CA GLU A 128 -30.36 5.73 -1.54
C GLU A 128 -29.52 6.12 -2.77
N ASN A 129 -29.10 7.39 -2.86
CA ASN A 129 -28.17 7.88 -3.88
C ASN A 129 -27.26 8.95 -3.26
N GLY A 130 -25.99 9.02 -3.65
CA GLY A 130 -25.04 10.02 -3.16
C GLY A 130 -23.70 9.41 -2.75
N ILE A 131 -23.12 9.87 -1.65
CA ILE A 131 -21.85 9.38 -1.12
C ILE A 131 -22.08 8.77 0.27
N CYS A 132 -21.61 7.54 0.49
CA CYS A 132 -21.48 6.96 1.82
C CYS A 132 -20.06 7.18 2.32
N THR A 133 -19.92 7.93 3.41
CA THR A 133 -18.62 8.12 4.08
C THR A 133 -18.38 6.99 5.07
N VAL A 134 -17.54 6.04 4.67
CA VAL A 134 -17.13 4.88 5.48
C VAL A 134 -15.90 5.23 6.29
N ARG A 135 -16.00 5.07 7.61
CA ARG A 135 -14.91 5.31 8.57
C ARG A 135 -14.24 3.99 8.89
N ILE A 136 -13.04 3.80 8.39
CA ILE A 136 -12.29 2.55 8.45
C ILE A 136 -11.25 2.68 9.56
N TRP A 137 -11.31 1.77 10.53
CA TRP A 137 -10.23 1.59 11.50
C TRP A 137 -9.20 0.63 10.90
N GLN A 138 -8.02 1.14 10.54
CA GLN A 138 -6.94 0.31 10.02
C GLN A 138 -6.25 -0.38 11.20
N ALA A 139 -6.55 -1.66 11.43
CA ALA A 139 -6.17 -2.39 12.63
C ALA A 139 -4.71 -2.88 12.63
N ASN A 140 -4.00 -2.86 11.50
CA ASN A 140 -2.56 -3.15 11.46
C ASN A 140 -1.72 -2.00 12.03
N ILE A 141 -2.15 -0.75 11.78
CA ILE A 141 -1.38 0.47 12.11
C ILE A 141 -2.12 1.41 13.07
N HIS A 142 -3.33 1.04 13.50
CA HIS A 142 -4.18 1.81 14.40
C HIS A 142 -4.44 3.26 13.93
N LYS A 143 -4.83 3.42 12.66
CA LYS A 143 -5.13 4.73 12.05
C LYS A 143 -6.52 4.76 11.43
N THR A 144 -7.10 5.96 11.40
CA THR A 144 -8.38 6.21 10.72
C THR A 144 -8.15 6.45 9.24
N ILE A 145 -8.94 5.79 8.40
CA ILE A 145 -9.03 6.05 6.97
C ILE A 145 -10.49 6.31 6.60
N ILE A 146 -10.74 7.34 5.80
CA ILE A 146 -12.07 7.67 5.30
C ILE A 146 -12.16 7.28 3.84
N ALA A 147 -13.20 6.52 3.47
CA ALA A 147 -13.54 6.23 2.09
C ALA A 147 -14.88 6.85 1.73
N HIS A 148 -14.88 7.70 0.70
CA HIS A 148 -16.07 8.32 0.15
C HIS A 148 -16.57 7.47 -1.01
N VAL A 149 -17.47 6.54 -0.71
CA VAL A 149 -17.94 5.54 -1.68
C VAL A 149 -19.23 6.04 -2.33
N PRO A 150 -19.28 6.16 -3.67
CA PRO A 150 -20.50 6.56 -4.37
C PRO A 150 -21.56 5.45 -4.31
N ILE A 151 -22.81 5.86 -4.12
CA ILE A 151 -23.99 5.01 -3.96
C ILE A 151 -25.06 5.38 -4.98
N THR A 152 -25.68 4.37 -5.59
CA THR A 152 -26.81 4.51 -6.50
C THR A 152 -27.79 3.38 -6.25
N GLN A 153 -29.07 3.71 -6.06
CA GLN A 153 -30.14 2.77 -5.73
C GLN A 153 -29.82 1.88 -4.50
N GLY A 154 -29.25 2.49 -3.46
CA GLY A 154 -28.84 1.83 -2.22
C GLY A 154 -27.66 0.85 -2.37
N GLN A 155 -27.00 0.81 -3.54
CA GLN A 155 -25.88 -0.08 -3.83
C GLN A 155 -24.61 0.71 -4.16
N VAL A 156 -23.44 0.08 -3.98
CA VAL A 156 -22.17 0.67 -4.38
C VAL A 156 -22.15 0.93 -5.89
N GLN A 157 -21.88 2.17 -6.30
CA GLN A 157 -21.65 2.54 -7.69
C GLN A 157 -20.22 2.17 -8.07
N GLU A 158 -20.02 1.02 -8.73
CA GLU A 158 -18.67 0.55 -9.10
C GLU A 158 -18.20 1.08 -10.47
N THR A 159 -19.12 1.28 -11.41
CA THR A 159 -18.81 1.73 -12.77
C THR A 159 -18.76 3.26 -12.86
N GLY A 160 -17.98 3.79 -13.80
CA GLY A 160 -17.77 5.23 -13.97
C GLY A 160 -16.72 5.50 -15.02
N ASP A 161 -16.33 6.76 -15.16
CA ASP A 161 -15.38 7.28 -16.15
C ASP A 161 -14.04 7.71 -15.53
N PHE A 162 -13.84 7.52 -14.22
CA PHE A 162 -12.59 7.85 -13.56
C PHE A 162 -11.48 6.88 -13.97
N GLU A 163 -10.44 7.44 -14.57
CA GLU A 163 -9.23 6.71 -14.97
C GLU A 163 -8.17 6.78 -13.86
N LEU A 164 -7.47 5.66 -13.66
CA LEU A 164 -6.33 5.55 -12.76
C LEU A 164 -5.19 4.89 -13.51
N ASP A 165 -4.08 5.60 -13.73
CA ASP A 165 -2.91 5.03 -14.42
C ASP A 165 -2.44 3.74 -13.72
N GLY A 166 -2.32 2.65 -14.46
CA GLY A 166 -2.10 1.29 -13.95
C GLY A 166 -3.38 0.45 -13.73
N VAL A 167 -4.56 1.01 -14.01
CA VAL A 167 -5.85 0.31 -14.12
C VAL A 167 -6.34 0.40 -15.56
N THR A 168 -6.65 -0.75 -16.15
CA THR A 168 -6.96 -0.86 -17.59
C THR A 168 -8.27 -0.19 -18.00
N PHE A 169 -9.28 -0.21 -17.13
CA PHE A 169 -10.62 0.26 -17.44
C PHE A 169 -11.09 1.28 -16.40
N PRO A 170 -11.84 2.32 -16.81
CA PRO A 170 -12.39 3.29 -15.88
C PRO A 170 -13.43 2.66 -14.95
N ALA A 171 -13.65 3.31 -13.82
CA ALA A 171 -14.60 2.90 -12.78
C ALA A 171 -15.07 4.16 -12.03
N ALA A 172 -15.92 4.01 -11.02
CA ALA A 172 -16.29 5.14 -10.18
C ALA A 172 -15.09 5.62 -9.35
N GLU A 173 -14.98 6.93 -9.17
CA GLU A 173 -14.00 7.53 -8.26
C GLU A 173 -14.37 7.24 -6.80
N VAL A 174 -13.39 6.82 -6.02
CA VAL A 174 -13.46 6.70 -4.56
C VAL A 174 -12.35 7.57 -3.98
N GLN A 175 -12.73 8.67 -3.34
CA GLN A 175 -11.80 9.54 -2.64
C GLN A 175 -11.45 8.93 -1.28
N ILE A 176 -10.16 8.92 -0.96
CA ILE A 176 -9.60 8.34 0.27
C ILE A 176 -8.87 9.42 1.05
N GLU A 177 -9.16 9.53 2.34
CA GLU A 177 -8.43 10.38 3.29
C GLU A 177 -7.74 9.51 4.34
N PHE A 178 -6.42 9.63 4.44
CA PHE A 178 -5.64 9.06 5.53
C PHE A 178 -5.48 10.14 6.60
N LEU A 179 -6.17 9.99 7.72
CA LEU A 179 -6.14 10.97 8.81
C LEU A 179 -4.93 10.74 9.69
N ASP A 180 -4.27 11.83 10.10
CA ASP A 180 -3.06 11.83 10.92
C ASP A 180 -2.09 10.70 10.53
N PRO A 181 -1.61 10.68 9.26
CA PRO A 181 -0.86 9.56 8.72
C PRO A 181 0.52 9.37 9.35
N ALA A 182 0.99 10.34 10.13
CA ALA A 182 2.18 10.22 10.96
C ALA A 182 1.87 9.51 12.28
N ASP A 183 2.83 8.75 12.79
CA ASP A 183 2.65 7.98 14.00
C ASP A 183 3.14 8.73 15.24
N ASP A 184 2.52 9.87 15.55
CA ASP A 184 2.95 10.76 16.64
C ASP A 184 2.37 10.38 18.04
N GLY A 185 1.96 9.11 18.23
CA GLY A 185 1.37 8.60 19.49
C GLY A 185 2.40 8.10 20.52
N GLU A 186 1.97 7.73 21.74
CA GLU A 186 2.86 7.23 22.82
C GLU A 186 3.67 5.97 22.42
N ASP A 187 3.11 5.12 21.56
CA ASP A 187 3.76 3.93 20.99
C ASP A 187 4.25 4.13 19.53
N GLY A 188 4.05 5.33 18.98
CA GLY A 188 4.29 5.65 17.58
C GLY A 188 5.65 6.28 17.31
N GLY A 189 6.23 5.98 16.14
CA GLY A 189 7.49 6.60 15.71
C GLY A 189 7.24 7.96 15.05
N ALA A 190 7.96 8.99 15.52
CA ALA A 190 7.94 10.35 14.96
C ALA A 190 7.98 10.35 13.42
N MET A 191 7.27 11.30 12.78
CA MET A 191 7.20 11.42 11.32
C MET A 191 8.57 11.35 10.64
N PHE A 192 9.60 11.95 11.24
CA PHE A 192 11.00 11.74 10.88
C PHE A 192 11.70 11.04 12.05
N PRO A 193 11.88 9.71 12.01
CA PRO A 193 12.41 8.94 13.14
C PRO A 193 13.83 9.36 13.57
N THR A 194 14.59 9.97 12.66
CA THR A 194 15.95 10.49 12.91
C THR A 194 15.97 11.93 13.44
N GLY A 195 14.82 12.61 13.44
CA GLY A 195 14.69 14.04 13.69
C GLY A 195 15.10 14.95 12.52
N ASN A 196 15.56 14.40 11.40
CA ASN A 196 16.03 15.17 10.24
C ASN A 196 15.10 14.97 9.03
N VAL A 197 14.88 16.05 8.25
CA VAL A 197 14.17 15.94 6.95
C VAL A 197 15.01 15.24 5.87
N VAL A 198 16.34 15.30 6.00
CA VAL A 198 17.33 14.63 5.15
C VAL A 198 18.49 14.15 6.03
N ASP A 199 18.91 12.93 5.81
CA ASP A 199 20.03 12.26 6.46
C ASP A 199 21.08 11.83 5.46
N SER A 200 22.34 11.74 5.90
CA SER A 200 23.33 10.91 5.21
C SER A 200 23.18 9.45 5.66
N LEU A 201 22.81 8.57 4.74
CA LEU A 201 22.68 7.13 4.96
C LEU A 201 23.94 6.42 4.46
N VAL A 202 24.76 5.94 5.40
CA VAL A 202 25.98 5.18 5.09
C VAL A 202 25.62 3.71 4.91
N VAL A 203 25.96 3.15 3.76
CA VAL A 203 25.75 1.75 3.41
C VAL A 203 27.09 1.12 3.05
N PRO A 204 27.72 0.36 3.98
CA PRO A 204 28.99 -0.30 3.78
C PRO A 204 29.10 -1.03 2.44
N GLU A 205 30.23 -0.83 1.77
CA GLU A 205 30.58 -1.40 0.45
C GLU A 205 29.72 -0.90 -0.73
N ILE A 206 28.69 -0.07 -0.48
CA ILE A 206 27.84 0.51 -1.52
C ILE A 206 28.09 2.01 -1.67
N GLY A 207 28.08 2.77 -0.56
CA GLY A 207 28.28 4.22 -0.58
C GLY A 207 27.50 4.96 0.50
N THR A 208 27.52 6.28 0.43
CA THR A 208 26.74 7.18 1.29
C THR A 208 25.75 7.94 0.43
N PHE A 209 24.48 7.95 0.84
CA PHE A 209 23.38 8.55 0.09
C PHE A 209 22.68 9.61 0.93
N GLN A 210 22.23 10.70 0.31
CA GLN A 210 21.22 11.53 0.96
C GLN A 210 19.89 10.77 0.96
N ALA A 211 19.22 10.75 2.10
CA ALA A 211 17.96 10.05 2.27
C ALA A 211 16.97 10.84 3.12
N THR A 212 15.72 10.91 2.69
CA THR A 212 14.60 11.25 3.58
C THR A 212 14.03 9.96 4.15
N LEU A 213 14.00 9.85 5.47
CA LEU A 213 13.49 8.70 6.22
C LEU A 213 12.20 9.11 6.90
N ILE A 214 11.04 8.75 6.33
CA ILE A 214 9.74 9.24 6.79
C ILE A 214 8.83 8.10 7.23
N ASN A 215 8.06 8.32 8.29
CA ASN A 215 7.01 7.44 8.79
C ASN A 215 5.64 8.10 8.62
N ALA A 216 5.12 8.10 7.38
CA ALA A 216 3.80 8.63 7.06
C ALA A 216 3.08 7.70 6.08
N GLY A 217 1.96 7.11 6.51
CA GLY A 217 1.24 6.07 5.77
C GLY A 217 1.95 4.70 5.76
N ILE A 218 3.26 4.67 5.48
CA ILE A 218 4.16 3.54 5.72
C ILE A 218 5.60 4.05 5.86
N PRO A 219 6.45 3.46 6.72
CA PRO A 219 7.86 3.80 6.78
C PRO A 219 8.52 3.68 5.40
N THR A 220 9.12 4.77 4.91
CA THR A 220 9.66 4.87 3.55
C THR A 220 10.99 5.62 3.54
N ILE A 221 11.96 5.05 2.83
CA ILE A 221 13.27 5.63 2.54
C ILE A 221 13.22 6.22 1.14
N PHE A 222 13.40 7.53 1.00
CA PHE A 222 13.51 8.21 -0.30
C PHE A 222 14.96 8.60 -0.56
N LEU A 223 15.47 8.26 -1.74
CA LEU A 223 16.84 8.53 -2.20
C LEU A 223 16.81 9.33 -3.51
N ASN A 224 17.88 10.04 -3.85
CA ASN A 224 18.01 10.66 -5.18
C ASN A 224 18.35 9.59 -6.24
N ALA A 225 17.66 9.63 -7.38
CA ALA A 225 17.92 8.71 -8.49
C ALA A 225 19.36 8.84 -9.00
N GLU A 226 19.87 10.07 -9.13
CA GLU A 226 21.21 10.34 -9.66
C GLU A 226 22.33 9.78 -8.78
N GLU A 227 22.20 9.82 -7.45
CA GLU A 227 23.18 9.23 -6.52
C GLU A 227 23.22 7.69 -6.62
N LEU A 228 22.13 7.10 -7.09
CA LEU A 228 22.05 5.66 -7.35
C LEU A 228 22.53 5.30 -8.77
N GLY A 229 22.73 6.27 -9.66
CA GLY A 229 23.04 6.05 -11.07
C GLY A 229 21.81 5.80 -11.94
N TYR A 230 20.62 6.20 -11.48
CA TYR A 230 19.35 6.06 -12.19
C TYR A 230 18.84 7.42 -12.71
N ASN A 231 17.99 7.37 -13.73
CA ASN A 231 17.35 8.52 -14.33
C ASN A 231 16.07 8.95 -13.58
N GLY A 232 15.39 8.03 -12.90
CA GLY A 232 14.05 8.21 -12.32
C GLY A 232 12.92 7.77 -13.26
N THR A 233 13.26 7.36 -14.49
CA THR A 233 12.31 6.97 -15.55
C THR A 233 12.21 5.45 -15.75
N GLU A 234 13.01 4.66 -15.03
CA GLU A 234 13.14 3.20 -15.17
C GLU A 234 11.79 2.48 -15.09
N LEU A 235 11.59 1.47 -15.93
CA LEU A 235 10.47 0.54 -15.87
C LEU A 235 10.87 -0.76 -15.17
N GLN A 236 9.92 -1.69 -15.04
CA GLN A 236 10.16 -2.93 -14.31
C GLN A 236 11.30 -3.76 -14.92
N ASP A 237 11.41 -3.82 -16.24
CA ASP A 237 12.41 -4.65 -16.91
C ASP A 237 13.84 -4.12 -16.73
N ASP A 238 13.99 -2.82 -16.48
CA ASP A 238 15.30 -2.18 -16.22
C ASP A 238 15.89 -2.59 -14.85
N ILE A 239 15.05 -3.00 -13.89
CA ILE A 239 15.46 -3.27 -12.50
C ILE A 239 15.16 -4.71 -12.06
N ASN A 240 13.99 -5.25 -12.38
CA ASN A 240 13.52 -6.53 -11.83
C ASN A 240 14.28 -7.76 -12.35
N SER A 241 15.01 -7.59 -13.45
CA SER A 241 15.88 -8.60 -14.06
C SER A 241 17.35 -8.48 -13.62
N ASP A 242 17.72 -7.36 -12.99
CA ASP A 242 19.08 -7.13 -12.49
C ASP A 242 19.18 -7.55 -11.02
N VAL A 243 19.70 -8.75 -10.80
CA VAL A 243 19.90 -9.32 -9.46
C VAL A 243 20.82 -8.45 -8.59
N ALA A 244 21.83 -7.80 -9.18
CA ALA A 244 22.75 -6.95 -8.44
C ALA A 244 22.07 -5.65 -7.99
N ALA A 245 21.25 -5.04 -8.85
CA ALA A 245 20.43 -3.89 -8.48
C ALA A 245 19.46 -4.22 -7.33
N LEU A 246 18.76 -5.36 -7.42
CA LEU A 246 17.82 -5.78 -6.36
C LEU A 246 18.52 -6.02 -5.02
N ALA A 247 19.67 -6.70 -5.03
CA ALA A 247 20.48 -6.90 -3.82
C ALA A 247 21.00 -5.57 -3.23
N ARG A 248 21.41 -4.63 -4.10
CA ARG A 248 21.84 -3.28 -3.69
C ARG A 248 20.71 -2.53 -3.01
N PHE A 249 19.50 -2.52 -3.58
CA PHE A 249 18.33 -1.88 -2.97
C PHE A 249 17.95 -2.52 -1.64
N GLU A 250 18.02 -3.85 -1.52
CA GLU A 250 17.71 -4.53 -0.26
C GLU A 250 18.72 -4.17 0.83
N LYS A 251 20.02 -4.11 0.51
CA LYS A 251 21.04 -3.68 1.47
C LYS A 251 20.78 -2.24 1.91
N ILE A 252 20.51 -1.31 0.98
CA ILE A 252 20.16 0.09 1.32
C ILE A 252 18.92 0.13 2.23
N ARG A 253 17.87 -0.63 1.90
CA ARG A 253 16.63 -0.71 2.67
C ARG A 253 16.89 -1.19 4.11
N ALA A 254 17.70 -2.23 4.29
CA ALA A 254 18.02 -2.78 5.60
C ALA A 254 18.78 -1.78 6.48
N TYR A 255 19.77 -1.07 5.92
CA TYR A 255 20.48 -0.02 6.66
C TYR A 255 19.57 1.18 6.99
N GLY A 256 18.66 1.55 6.08
CA GLY A 256 17.65 2.56 6.36
C GLY A 256 16.69 2.11 7.47
N ALA A 257 16.31 0.83 7.52
CA ALA A 257 15.47 0.27 8.58
C ALA A 257 16.14 0.35 9.96
N VAL A 258 17.44 0.03 10.04
CA VAL A 258 18.25 0.21 11.27
C VAL A 258 18.28 1.68 11.65
N LYS A 259 18.57 2.58 10.70
CA LYS A 259 18.66 4.03 10.96
C LYS A 259 17.32 4.64 11.41
N MET A 260 16.20 4.08 10.96
CA MET A 260 14.85 4.45 11.40
C MET A 260 14.46 3.84 12.77
N GLY A 261 15.29 2.96 13.35
CA GLY A 261 14.97 2.25 14.59
C GLY A 261 13.92 1.15 14.45
N LEU A 262 13.62 0.69 13.22
CA LEU A 262 12.60 -0.34 12.95
C LEU A 262 13.09 -1.77 13.20
N ILE A 263 14.41 -1.96 13.17
CA ILE A 263 15.13 -3.20 13.47
C ILE A 263 16.44 -2.83 14.19
N GLN A 264 16.98 -3.73 15.01
CA GLN A 264 18.24 -3.48 15.74
C GLN A 264 19.43 -4.01 14.95
N ASP A 265 19.27 -5.15 14.29
CA ASP A 265 20.29 -5.78 13.46
C ASP A 265 19.82 -5.97 12.01
N ILE A 266 20.75 -5.87 11.06
CA ILE A 266 20.48 -5.99 9.62
C ILE A 266 19.89 -7.36 9.27
N SER A 267 20.24 -8.42 9.99
CA SER A 267 19.73 -9.77 9.74
C SER A 267 18.21 -9.88 9.93
N GLU A 268 17.61 -9.03 10.76
CA GLU A 268 16.16 -8.98 10.97
C GLU A 268 15.40 -8.57 9.69
N ALA A 269 16.05 -7.81 8.80
CA ALA A 269 15.46 -7.34 7.56
C ALA A 269 14.96 -8.50 6.67
N ALA A 270 15.60 -9.68 6.74
CA ALA A 270 15.23 -10.88 5.98
C ALA A 270 13.83 -11.41 6.32
N ASN A 271 13.37 -11.16 7.55
CA ASN A 271 12.06 -11.54 8.07
C ASN A 271 11.09 -10.35 8.12
N ARG A 272 11.56 -9.13 7.82
CA ARG A 272 10.78 -7.90 7.74
C ARG A 272 10.90 -7.25 6.36
N GLN A 273 10.32 -7.92 5.36
CA GLN A 273 10.40 -7.50 3.95
C GLN A 273 9.34 -6.45 3.58
N HIS A 274 8.25 -6.34 4.34
CA HIS A 274 7.17 -5.41 4.01
C HIS A 274 7.51 -3.96 4.36
N THR A 275 8.21 -3.71 5.47
CA THR A 275 8.56 -2.35 5.93
C THR A 275 10.03 -2.26 6.38
N PRO A 276 10.71 -1.11 6.19
CA PRO A 276 10.27 0.05 5.41
C PRO A 276 10.25 -0.23 3.90
N LYS A 277 9.64 0.66 3.13
CA LYS A 277 9.79 0.72 1.66
C LYS A 277 11.05 1.49 1.30
N VAL A 278 11.60 1.21 0.12
CA VAL A 278 12.68 1.99 -0.48
C VAL A 278 12.20 2.54 -1.82
N ALA A 279 12.41 3.83 -2.04
CA ALA A 279 12.04 4.55 -3.24
C ALA A 279 13.14 5.52 -3.64
N PHE A 280 13.20 5.84 -4.93
CA PHE A 280 14.08 6.88 -5.45
C PHE A 280 13.29 7.91 -6.25
N VAL A 281 13.76 9.15 -6.19
CA VAL A 281 13.09 10.32 -6.75
C VAL A 281 13.99 11.07 -7.72
N SER A 282 13.38 11.73 -8.69
CA SER A 282 14.06 12.68 -9.56
C SER A 282 13.16 13.87 -9.87
N LYS A 283 13.77 14.93 -10.39
CA LYS A 283 13.03 15.99 -11.08
C LYS A 283 12.19 15.40 -12.24
N PRO A 284 11.13 16.09 -12.68
CA PRO A 284 10.36 15.72 -13.86
C PRO A 284 11.26 15.44 -15.06
N LYS A 285 10.94 14.38 -15.79
CA LYS A 285 11.53 14.04 -17.09
C LYS A 285 10.45 13.36 -17.92
N SER A 286 10.52 13.54 -19.23
CA SER A 286 9.63 12.81 -20.13
C SER A 286 10.00 11.31 -20.18
N TYR A 287 9.01 10.42 -20.20
CA TYR A 287 9.22 8.98 -20.36
C TYR A 287 7.98 8.29 -20.94
N THR A 288 8.18 7.11 -21.51
CA THR A 288 7.10 6.23 -21.96
C THR A 288 6.73 5.29 -20.82
N SER A 289 5.46 5.28 -20.42
CA SER A 289 4.97 4.40 -19.36
C SER A 289 4.91 2.94 -19.82
N SER A 290 4.69 2.03 -18.89
CA SER A 290 4.48 0.60 -19.16
C SER A 290 3.30 0.29 -20.09
N SER A 291 2.34 1.22 -20.25
CA SER A 291 1.22 1.08 -21.19
C SER A 291 1.52 1.67 -22.58
N GLY A 292 2.70 2.25 -22.79
CA GLY A 292 3.07 2.96 -24.03
C GLY A 292 2.62 4.43 -24.06
N LYS A 293 1.91 4.90 -23.03
CA LYS A 293 1.49 6.31 -22.90
C LYS A 293 2.72 7.18 -22.65
N GLN A 294 2.83 8.29 -23.39
CA GLN A 294 3.85 9.30 -23.09
C GLN A 294 3.44 10.13 -21.89
N VAL A 295 4.36 10.26 -20.94
CA VAL A 295 4.27 11.19 -19.81
C VAL A 295 5.31 12.26 -20.05
N SER A 296 4.88 13.49 -20.25
CA SER A 296 5.76 14.64 -20.47
C SER A 296 6.29 15.20 -19.15
N GLU A 297 7.35 16.01 -19.23
CA GLU A 297 7.90 16.72 -18.08
C GLU A 297 6.85 17.60 -17.39
N THR A 298 5.95 18.23 -18.16
CA THR A 298 4.88 19.10 -17.63
C THR A 298 3.71 18.35 -17.01
N ASP A 299 3.61 17.03 -17.23
CA ASP A 299 2.55 16.21 -16.64
C ASP A 299 2.85 15.82 -15.19
N THR A 300 4.05 16.14 -14.68
CA THR A 300 4.48 15.71 -13.35
C THR A 300 5.26 16.79 -12.61
N ASP A 301 5.10 16.85 -11.30
CA ASP A 301 5.94 17.66 -10.40
C ASP A 301 7.26 16.98 -10.08
N LEU A 302 7.30 15.64 -10.09
CA LEU A 302 8.49 14.81 -9.84
C LEU A 302 8.29 13.39 -10.39
N LEU A 303 9.36 12.60 -10.45
CA LEU A 303 9.27 11.17 -10.70
C LEU A 303 9.60 10.38 -9.43
N VAL A 304 8.87 9.28 -9.22
CA VAL A 304 9.12 8.37 -8.10
C VAL A 304 9.05 6.91 -8.57
N ARG A 305 10.01 6.12 -8.12
CA ARG A 305 10.08 4.67 -8.33
C ARG A 305 10.25 4.00 -6.99
N ALA A 306 9.44 2.99 -6.69
CA ALA A 306 9.43 2.35 -5.37
C ALA A 306 9.49 0.84 -5.50
N LEU A 307 10.20 0.20 -4.57
CA LEU A 307 10.30 -1.24 -4.47
C LEU A 307 9.37 -1.76 -3.37
N SER A 308 8.79 -2.93 -3.61
CA SER A 308 8.01 -3.67 -2.61
C SER A 308 8.25 -5.16 -2.76
N MET A 309 8.60 -5.82 -1.65
CA MET A 309 8.98 -7.24 -1.62
C MET A 309 10.14 -7.55 -2.60
N GLY A 310 11.19 -6.71 -2.55
CA GLY A 310 12.41 -6.91 -3.33
C GLY A 310 12.28 -6.68 -4.84
N LYS A 311 11.20 -6.05 -5.33
CA LYS A 311 10.97 -5.78 -6.76
C LYS A 311 10.42 -4.37 -6.98
N LEU A 312 10.78 -3.74 -8.10
CA LEU A 312 10.17 -2.50 -8.56
C LEU A 312 8.68 -2.70 -8.78
N HIS A 313 7.89 -1.85 -8.13
CA HIS A 313 6.44 -1.87 -8.21
C HIS A 313 5.98 -1.31 -9.56
N HIS A 314 4.96 -1.93 -10.17
CA HIS A 314 4.48 -1.60 -11.52
C HIS A 314 3.82 -0.21 -11.65
N ALA A 315 3.27 0.30 -10.54
CA ALA A 315 2.69 1.64 -10.42
C ALA A 315 3.21 2.29 -9.13
N MET A 316 2.35 2.55 -8.15
CA MET A 316 2.75 2.94 -6.80
C MET A 316 1.89 2.27 -5.72
N MET A 317 2.49 1.92 -4.58
CA MET A 317 1.74 1.45 -3.41
C MET A 317 0.96 2.62 -2.80
N GLY A 318 -0.32 2.44 -2.48
CA GLY A 318 -1.14 3.54 -1.93
C GLY A 318 -0.55 4.18 -0.66
N THR A 319 0.02 3.40 0.24
CA THR A 319 0.70 3.93 1.43
C THR A 319 2.00 4.68 1.11
N ALA A 320 2.77 4.24 0.10
CA ALA A 320 3.92 5.01 -0.37
C ALA A 320 3.50 6.30 -1.09
N ALA A 321 2.33 6.33 -1.74
CA ALA A 321 1.77 7.57 -2.26
C ALA A 321 1.43 8.57 -1.14
N VAL A 322 0.93 8.11 0.02
CA VAL A 322 0.79 8.94 1.23
C VAL A 322 2.16 9.48 1.64
N ALA A 323 3.18 8.62 1.77
CA ALA A 323 4.53 9.03 2.13
C ALA A 323 5.11 10.08 1.16
N ILE A 324 4.87 9.94 -0.15
CA ILE A 324 5.25 10.92 -1.18
C ILE A 324 4.54 12.25 -0.96
N GLY A 325 3.21 12.25 -0.80
CA GLY A 325 2.44 13.47 -0.57
C GLY A 325 2.87 14.20 0.70
N THR A 326 3.02 13.47 1.80
CA THR A 326 3.48 13.99 3.09
C THR A 326 4.89 14.56 2.98
N ALA A 327 5.85 13.82 2.41
CA ALA A 327 7.22 14.31 2.25
C ALA A 327 7.26 15.54 1.31
N ALA A 328 6.49 15.53 0.22
CA ALA A 328 6.42 16.66 -0.71
C ALA A 328 5.86 17.93 -0.07
N ALA A 329 4.94 17.81 0.89
CA ALA A 329 4.36 18.94 1.62
C ALA A 329 5.31 19.55 2.66
N ILE A 330 6.38 18.85 3.02
CA ILE A 330 7.35 19.31 4.02
C ILE A 330 8.57 19.87 3.30
N PRO A 331 8.85 21.19 3.44
CA PRO A 331 9.99 21.81 2.80
C PRO A 331 11.31 21.11 3.10
N ASN A 332 12.15 20.99 2.07
CA ASN A 332 13.52 20.47 2.12
C ASN A 332 13.68 18.96 2.30
N THR A 333 12.61 18.16 2.32
CA THR A 333 12.75 16.72 2.08
C THR A 333 13.25 16.46 0.65
N LEU A 334 13.86 15.31 0.38
CA LEU A 334 14.28 14.98 -1.00
C LEU A 334 13.11 14.93 -1.98
N VAL A 335 11.94 14.49 -1.53
CA VAL A 335 10.72 14.47 -2.34
C VAL A 335 10.27 15.90 -2.67
N ASN A 336 10.27 16.79 -1.69
CA ASN A 336 9.95 18.20 -1.88
C ASN A 336 10.94 18.89 -2.83
N LEU A 337 12.24 18.66 -2.65
CA LEU A 337 13.29 19.23 -3.50
C LEU A 337 13.22 18.70 -4.94
N ALA A 338 12.96 17.40 -5.12
CA ALA A 338 12.72 16.81 -6.44
C ALA A 338 11.51 17.42 -7.13
N ALA A 339 10.49 17.81 -6.36
CA ALA A 339 9.33 18.54 -6.84
C ALA A 339 9.60 20.04 -7.08
N GLY A 340 10.80 20.57 -6.81
CA GLY A 340 11.15 21.98 -7.01
C GLY A 340 11.13 22.84 -5.75
N GLY A 341 10.92 22.26 -4.57
CA GLY A 341 10.96 22.95 -3.28
C GLY A 341 9.67 23.68 -2.91
N GLY A 342 9.73 24.45 -1.81
CA GLY A 342 8.66 25.32 -1.33
C GLY A 342 7.53 24.58 -0.59
N GLU A 343 6.44 25.29 -0.31
CA GLU A 343 5.22 24.70 0.24
C GLU A 343 4.40 24.03 -0.88
N ARG A 344 3.89 22.81 -0.64
CA ARG A 344 3.11 22.05 -1.62
C ARG A 344 1.95 21.32 -0.96
N GLU A 345 0.73 21.71 -1.29
CA GLU A 345 -0.48 21.03 -0.78
C GLU A 345 -0.78 19.73 -1.55
N ALA A 346 -0.29 19.63 -2.79
CA ALA A 346 -0.40 18.44 -3.61
C ALA A 346 0.75 18.34 -4.62
N VAL A 347 1.03 17.10 -5.03
CA VAL A 347 1.94 16.79 -6.13
C VAL A 347 1.34 15.72 -7.03
N ARG A 348 1.63 15.82 -8.33
CA ARG A 348 1.42 14.78 -9.31
C ARG A 348 2.76 14.15 -9.63
N PHE A 349 3.00 12.92 -9.18
CA PHE A 349 4.25 12.22 -9.47
C PHE A 349 4.10 11.23 -10.61
N GLY A 350 5.15 11.05 -11.40
CA GLY A 350 5.26 9.99 -12.39
C GLY A 350 5.77 8.69 -11.79
N HIS A 351 5.09 7.58 -12.04
CA HIS A 351 5.45 6.20 -11.67
C HIS A 351 5.46 5.31 -12.93
N PRO A 352 5.94 4.05 -12.92
CA PRO A 352 6.15 3.30 -14.17
C PRO A 352 4.92 3.17 -15.08
N SER A 353 3.71 3.11 -14.50
CA SER A 353 2.45 3.03 -15.28
C SER A 353 1.81 4.37 -15.68
N GLY A 354 2.39 5.53 -15.35
CA GLY A 354 1.77 6.84 -15.58
C GLY A 354 1.90 7.80 -14.39
N THR A 355 0.85 8.53 -14.05
CA THR A 355 0.88 9.59 -13.03
C THR A 355 -0.11 9.36 -11.90
N LEU A 356 0.18 9.96 -10.74
CA LEU A 356 -0.71 9.92 -9.60
C LEU A 356 -0.66 11.25 -8.84
N ARG A 357 -1.84 11.86 -8.65
CA ARG A 357 -1.98 13.05 -7.82
C ARG A 357 -2.27 12.65 -6.37
N VAL A 358 -1.49 13.20 -5.44
CA VAL A 358 -1.68 13.04 -4.00
C VAL A 358 -1.58 14.40 -3.32
N GLY A 359 -2.47 14.66 -2.38
CA GLY A 359 -2.44 15.85 -1.52
C GLY A 359 -2.04 15.49 -0.09
N ALA A 360 -1.40 16.42 0.61
CA ALA A 360 -1.19 16.33 2.04
C ALA A 360 -1.29 17.72 2.67
N GLN A 361 -1.99 17.80 3.80
CA GLN A 361 -2.10 19.01 4.58
C GLN A 361 -1.12 18.94 5.75
N ALA A 362 0.04 19.57 5.59
CA ALA A 362 1.06 19.68 6.62
C ALA A 362 0.98 21.08 7.28
N LEU A 363 1.07 21.11 8.60
CA LEU A 363 1.10 22.34 9.40
C LEU A 363 2.35 22.32 10.27
N ASN A 364 3.04 23.46 10.38
CA ASN A 364 4.12 23.61 11.34
C ASN A 364 3.56 24.10 12.68
N GLU A 365 3.43 23.20 13.65
CA GLU A 365 2.98 23.51 14.99
C GLU A 365 4.20 23.54 15.93
N LYS A 366 4.59 24.74 16.39
CA LYS A 366 5.70 24.95 17.34
C LYS A 366 7.06 24.38 16.87
N GLY A 367 7.34 24.43 15.57
CA GLY A 367 8.59 23.92 14.99
C GLY A 367 8.55 22.45 14.63
N GLN A 368 7.44 21.75 14.86
CA GLN A 368 7.22 20.36 14.45
C GLN A 368 6.18 20.31 13.33
N TRP A 369 6.48 19.56 12.28
CA TRP A 369 5.52 19.32 11.21
C TRP A 369 4.50 18.27 11.66
N VAL A 370 3.22 18.60 11.50
CA VAL A 370 2.09 17.72 11.76
C VAL A 370 1.30 17.60 10.46
N VAL A 371 1.06 16.38 9.98
CA VAL A 371 0.19 16.16 8.82
C VAL A 371 -1.18 15.76 9.30
N LYS A 372 -2.19 16.60 9.04
CA LYS A 372 -3.58 16.34 9.48
C LYS A 372 -4.26 15.30 8.59
N LYS A 373 -3.98 15.34 7.29
CA LYS A 373 -4.50 14.36 6.34
C LYS A 373 -3.69 14.28 5.06
N ALA A 374 -3.73 13.09 4.45
CA ALA A 374 -3.32 12.87 3.07
C ALA A 374 -4.51 12.37 2.24
N ILE A 375 -4.66 12.91 1.02
CA ILE A 375 -5.83 12.67 0.17
C ILE A 375 -5.39 12.12 -1.17
N MET A 376 -6.09 11.09 -1.65
CA MET A 376 -5.92 10.58 -3.01
C MET A 376 -7.21 9.97 -3.54
N SER A 377 -7.34 9.95 -4.87
CA SER A 377 -8.42 9.27 -5.55
C SER A 377 -7.99 7.87 -6.00
N ARG A 378 -8.90 6.91 -5.87
CA ARG A 378 -8.76 5.53 -6.33
C ARG A 378 -10.06 5.07 -6.97
N SER A 379 -10.11 3.83 -7.39
CA SER A 379 -11.35 3.15 -7.78
C SER A 379 -11.30 1.70 -7.31
N ALA A 380 -12.46 1.08 -7.14
CA ALA A 380 -12.58 -0.31 -6.77
C ALA A 380 -13.69 -1.00 -7.57
N ARG A 381 -13.59 -2.32 -7.70
CA ARG A 381 -14.70 -3.16 -8.19
C ARG A 381 -14.54 -4.61 -7.76
N VAL A 382 -15.67 -5.30 -7.61
CA VAL A 382 -15.72 -6.76 -7.54
C VAL A 382 -15.28 -7.35 -8.89
N LEU A 383 -14.45 -8.38 -8.81
CA LEU A 383 -14.04 -9.20 -9.95
C LEU A 383 -14.76 -10.55 -9.93
N MET A 384 -14.91 -11.13 -8.73
CA MET A 384 -15.62 -12.39 -8.50
C MET A 384 -16.14 -12.41 -7.06
N GLU A 385 -17.32 -12.98 -6.85
CA GLU A 385 -17.92 -13.18 -5.54
C GLU A 385 -18.45 -14.61 -5.42
N GLY A 386 -18.39 -15.20 -4.23
CA GLY A 386 -18.87 -16.54 -3.95
C GLY A 386 -18.05 -17.20 -2.86
N TRP A 387 -17.47 -18.36 -3.16
CA TRP A 387 -16.67 -19.13 -2.21
C TRP A 387 -15.31 -19.49 -2.76
N VAL A 388 -14.26 -19.21 -1.99
CA VAL A 388 -12.96 -19.88 -2.19
C VAL A 388 -13.02 -21.30 -1.62
N ARG A 389 -12.12 -22.16 -2.07
CA ARG A 389 -11.99 -23.53 -1.57
C ARG A 389 -10.56 -23.84 -1.17
N VAL A 390 -10.43 -24.57 -0.06
CA VAL A 390 -9.16 -25.11 0.42
C VAL A 390 -9.36 -26.51 1.00
N PRO A 391 -8.34 -27.39 0.99
CA PRO A 391 -8.39 -28.66 1.71
C PRO A 391 -8.71 -28.47 3.20
N ALA A 392 -9.54 -29.34 3.77
CA ALA A 392 -9.98 -29.19 5.17
C ALA A 392 -8.83 -29.31 6.19
N ASP A 393 -7.74 -30.00 5.82
CA ASP A 393 -6.56 -30.24 6.65
C ASP A 393 -5.42 -29.22 6.44
N SER A 394 -5.66 -28.13 5.69
CA SER A 394 -4.59 -27.19 5.31
C SER A 394 -4.31 -26.05 6.30
N PHE A 395 -5.05 -25.96 7.40
CA PHE A 395 -4.96 -24.86 8.37
C PHE A 395 -5.40 -25.30 9.77
#